data_AF-A0A957NW92-F1
#
_entry.id   AF-A0A957NW92-F1
#
_cell.length_a   1.000
_cell.length_b   1.000
_cell.length_c   1.000
_cell.angle_alpha   90.00
_cell.angle_beta   90.00
_cell.angle_gamma   90.00
#
_symmetry.space_group_name_H-M   'P 1'
#
loop_
_entity.id
_entity.type
_entity.pdbx_description
1 polymer ?
#
loop_
_entity_poly.entity_id
_entity_poly.type
_entity_poly.pdbx_seq_one_letter_code
_entity_poly.pdbx_strand_id
1 'polypeptide(L)'
;MGQIRDFWLPELRSLGVKWVKVYNHDGAYDFVEALLAEGFCPILRIFRPHPNPGRLSIKDLVDVDTYVRIGVRYFEFNNEPDRDAEWKGGWVPANGIDIVVEDAIADMDAILTRGGMPGIPSVSCGSKWDLIGKIIEKGHRDLLEGPVWQAIHNYSRNRPLDYPYDLGNQEGAAYTQRFYRTLLEEQPNFDPWHGRSLSEINQMRRDFANPGATIQDDTACWLAYEFFNARNRRHLGRSIPILSTENGYRVGENTDPRYPATTPDLHMAQTLEACRVMMGVSQRFNPA
;
A
#
# COMPACT_ATOMS: atom_id res chain seq x y z
N MET A 1 -24.34 11.43 1.63
CA MET A 1 -24.76 10.34 2.54
C MET A 1 -25.74 9.33 1.94
N GLY A 2 -26.75 9.71 1.14
CA GLY A 2 -27.73 8.76 0.56
C GLY A 2 -27.11 7.59 -0.20
N GLN A 3 -26.40 7.85 -1.31
CA GLN A 3 -25.74 6.78 -2.10
C GLN A 3 -24.75 5.91 -1.30
N ILE A 4 -24.11 6.48 -0.28
CA ILE A 4 -23.21 5.72 0.59
C ILE A 4 -24.00 4.63 1.32
N ARG A 5 -25.12 5.01 1.96
CA ARG A 5 -25.95 4.08 2.73
C ARG A 5 -26.70 3.09 1.84
N ASP A 6 -27.27 3.60 0.74
CA ASP A 6 -28.20 2.82 -0.07
C ASP A 6 -27.50 1.83 -1.02
N PHE A 7 -26.25 2.11 -1.39
CA PHE A 7 -25.50 1.31 -2.35
C PHE A 7 -24.16 0.84 -1.78
N TRP A 8 -23.26 1.76 -1.40
CA TRP A 8 -21.89 1.39 -1.09
C TRP A 8 -21.73 0.54 0.18
N LEU A 9 -22.44 0.83 1.26
CA LEU A 9 -22.35 0.03 2.49
C LEU A 9 -22.84 -1.42 2.28
N PRO A 10 -23.99 -1.67 1.61
CA PRO A 10 -24.37 -3.02 1.18
C PRO A 10 -23.32 -3.72 0.32
N GLU A 11 -22.75 -3.04 -0.67
CA GLU A 11 -21.74 -3.63 -1.56
C GLU A 11 -20.44 -3.97 -0.81
N LEU A 12 -19.96 -3.09 0.08
CA LEU A 12 -18.78 -3.39 0.90
C LEU A 12 -19.01 -4.63 1.78
N ARG A 13 -20.23 -4.78 2.32
CA ARG A 13 -20.59 -5.95 3.12
C ARG A 13 -20.65 -7.22 2.28
N SER A 14 -21.25 -7.16 1.09
CA SER A 14 -21.36 -8.31 0.18
C SER A 14 -19.97 -8.80 -0.26
N LEU A 15 -19.03 -7.88 -0.45
CA LEU A 15 -17.62 -8.17 -0.72
C LEU A 15 -16.84 -8.69 0.48
N GLY A 16 -17.43 -8.71 1.68
CA GLY A 16 -16.76 -9.12 2.91
C GLY A 16 -15.71 -8.13 3.41
N VAL A 17 -15.74 -6.88 2.95
CA VAL A 17 -14.81 -5.82 3.37
C VAL A 17 -14.95 -5.59 4.88
N LYS A 18 -13.81 -5.39 5.54
CA LYS A 18 -13.75 -5.08 6.98
C LYS A 18 -13.10 -3.74 7.25
N TRP A 19 -11.97 -3.46 6.60
CA TRP A 19 -11.29 -2.18 6.73
C TRP A 19 -11.63 -1.24 5.57
N VAL A 20 -11.90 0.02 5.90
CA VAL A 20 -12.19 1.07 4.90
C VAL A 20 -11.28 2.26 5.18
N LYS A 21 -10.39 2.60 4.24
CA LYS A 21 -9.58 3.82 4.35
C LYS A 21 -10.43 5.05 4.06
N VAL A 22 -10.38 6.01 4.96
CA VAL A 22 -10.98 7.33 4.79
C VAL A 22 -9.84 8.30 4.50
N TYR A 23 -9.75 8.73 3.24
CA TYR A 23 -8.63 9.51 2.72
C TYR A 23 -8.45 10.88 3.39
N ASN A 24 -9.55 11.54 3.73
CA ASN A 24 -9.53 12.83 4.40
C ASN A 24 -10.51 12.84 5.55
N HIS A 25 -10.01 13.04 6.77
CA HIS A 25 -10.81 13.21 7.99
C HIS A 25 -11.71 14.45 8.00
N ASP A 26 -11.35 15.53 7.29
CA ASP A 26 -12.07 16.79 7.34
C ASP A 26 -13.43 16.65 6.64
N GLY A 27 -14.51 16.85 7.40
CA GLY A 27 -15.89 16.63 6.94
C GLY A 27 -16.33 15.16 6.83
N ALA A 28 -15.54 14.20 7.29
CA ALA A 28 -15.86 12.77 7.15
C ALA A 28 -16.67 12.15 8.31
N TYR A 29 -17.07 12.95 9.30
CA TYR A 29 -17.65 12.44 10.55
C TYR A 29 -18.85 11.53 10.32
N ASP A 30 -19.88 12.00 9.60
CA ASP A 30 -21.10 11.23 9.32
C ASP A 30 -20.83 9.93 8.54
N PHE A 31 -19.80 9.95 7.68
CA PHE A 31 -19.39 8.77 6.92
C PHE A 31 -18.70 7.75 7.82
N VAL A 32 -17.77 8.20 8.67
CA VAL A 32 -17.07 7.35 9.64
C VAL A 32 -18.06 6.75 10.65
N GLU A 33 -19.01 7.54 11.14
CA GLU A 33 -20.06 7.06 12.03
C GLU A 33 -20.91 5.97 11.35
N ALA A 34 -21.28 6.17 10.08
CA ALA A 34 -22.01 5.16 9.32
C ALA A 34 -21.19 3.87 9.12
N LEU A 35 -19.88 3.97 8.85
CA LEU A 35 -19.00 2.81 8.74
C LEU A 35 -18.95 2.02 10.07
N LEU A 36 -18.79 2.73 11.19
CA LEU A 36 -18.73 2.11 12.52
C LEU A 36 -20.05 1.45 12.90
N ALA A 37 -21.19 2.10 12.63
CA ALA A 37 -22.51 1.56 12.89
C ALA A 37 -22.78 0.25 12.13
N GLU A 38 -22.19 0.10 10.95
CA GLU A 38 -22.30 -1.11 10.13
C GLU A 38 -21.23 -2.17 10.46
N GLY A 39 -20.36 -1.91 11.44
CA GLY A 39 -19.34 -2.85 11.91
C GLY A 39 -18.06 -2.89 11.06
N PHE A 40 -17.82 -1.87 10.23
CA PHE A 40 -16.53 -1.70 9.55
C PHE A 40 -15.48 -1.10 10.51
N CYS A 41 -14.21 -1.24 10.13
CA CYS A 41 -13.04 -0.67 10.81
C CYS A 41 -12.43 0.45 9.96
N PRO A 42 -12.77 1.73 10.21
CA PRO A 42 -12.17 2.83 9.48
C PRO A 42 -10.67 2.95 9.76
N ILE A 43 -9.88 3.10 8.71
CA ILE A 43 -8.49 3.60 8.77
C ILE A 43 -8.57 5.07 8.39
N LEU A 44 -8.49 5.96 9.38
CA LEU A 44 -8.72 7.38 9.17
C LEU A 44 -7.40 8.10 8.91
N ARG A 45 -7.27 8.72 7.72
CA ARG A 45 -6.12 9.57 7.42
C ARG A 45 -6.37 10.99 7.95
N ILE A 46 -5.51 11.42 8.87
CA ILE A 46 -5.39 12.83 9.26
C ILE A 46 -4.65 13.55 8.13
N PHE A 47 -5.44 14.00 7.16
CA PHE A 47 -4.94 14.54 5.90
C PHE A 47 -4.31 15.92 6.08
N ARG A 48 -3.07 16.04 5.60
CA ARG A 48 -2.34 17.30 5.43
C ARG A 48 -1.75 17.27 4.02
N PRO A 49 -1.85 18.36 3.21
CA PRO A 49 -1.36 18.36 1.83
C PRO A 49 0.16 18.12 1.70
N HIS A 50 0.95 18.69 2.63
CA HIS A 50 2.40 18.53 2.71
C HIS A 50 2.76 18.27 4.18
N PRO A 51 2.65 17.01 4.65
CA PRO A 51 2.84 16.69 6.07
C PRO A 51 4.28 16.94 6.53
N ASN A 52 5.28 16.90 5.64
CA ASN A 52 6.70 16.95 5.99
C ASN A 52 7.34 18.31 5.68
N PRO A 53 8.30 18.81 6.49
CA PRO A 53 8.40 18.51 7.91
C PRO A 53 7.15 19.02 8.65
N GLY A 54 6.75 18.34 9.72
CA GLY A 54 5.62 18.77 10.51
C GLY A 54 4.92 17.67 11.31
N ARG A 55 4.51 18.05 12.51
CA ARG A 55 3.70 17.23 13.43
C ARG A 55 2.23 17.54 13.32
N LEU A 56 1.40 16.69 13.93
CA LEU A 56 -0.01 16.97 14.14
C LEU A 56 -0.17 18.28 14.93
N SER A 57 -1.01 19.17 14.40
CA SER A 57 -1.39 20.42 15.06
C SER A 57 -2.39 20.16 16.20
N ILE A 58 -2.65 21.17 17.01
CA ILE A 58 -3.69 21.11 18.05
C ILE A 58 -5.05 20.75 17.44
N LYS A 59 -5.38 21.32 16.26
CA LYS A 59 -6.62 21.00 15.54
C LYS A 59 -6.65 19.51 15.19
N ASP A 60 -5.58 19.00 14.60
CA ASP A 60 -5.49 17.59 14.20
C ASP A 60 -5.68 16.65 15.40
N LEU A 61 -5.10 17.00 16.55
CA LEU A 61 -5.26 16.23 17.79
C LEU A 61 -6.69 16.28 18.35
N VAL A 62 -7.39 17.42 18.23
CA VAL A 62 -8.81 17.52 18.57
C VAL A 62 -9.66 16.62 17.66
N ASP A 63 -9.30 16.53 16.39
CA ASP A 63 -9.97 15.61 15.46
C ASP A 63 -9.69 14.15 15.82
N VAL A 64 -8.44 13.79 16.17
CA VAL A 64 -8.11 12.45 16.71
C VAL A 64 -8.97 12.13 17.93
N ASP A 65 -9.06 13.03 18.91
CA ASP A 65 -9.91 12.85 20.11
C ASP A 65 -11.39 12.64 19.73
N THR A 66 -11.88 13.41 18.76
CA THR A 66 -13.25 13.30 18.26
C THR A 66 -13.53 11.93 17.64
N TYR A 67 -12.62 11.45 16.80
CA TYR A 67 -12.80 10.17 16.12
C TYR A 67 -12.57 8.97 17.05
N VAL A 68 -11.65 9.07 18.02
CA VAL A 68 -11.50 8.02 19.05
C VAL A 68 -12.78 7.86 19.86
N ARG A 69 -13.43 8.97 20.26
CA ARG A 69 -14.67 8.96 21.06
C ARG A 69 -15.80 8.17 20.40
N ILE A 70 -15.92 8.22 19.07
CA ILE A 70 -16.96 7.47 18.35
C ILE A 70 -16.57 6.03 18.02
N GLY A 71 -15.31 5.66 18.23
CA GLY A 71 -14.86 4.27 18.08
C GLY A 71 -13.76 4.04 17.03
N VAL A 72 -13.27 5.08 16.35
CA VAL A 72 -12.12 4.92 15.44
C VAL A 72 -10.90 4.51 16.25
N ARG A 73 -10.13 3.58 15.69
CA ARG A 73 -8.86 3.12 16.29
C ARG A 73 -7.69 3.28 15.36
N TYR A 74 -7.82 3.05 14.06
CA TYR A 74 -6.67 3.08 13.13
C TYR A 74 -6.48 4.48 12.53
N PHE A 75 -5.28 5.05 12.69
CA PHE A 75 -4.93 6.38 12.19
C PHE A 75 -3.71 6.35 11.29
N GLU A 76 -3.80 7.02 10.14
CA GLU A 76 -2.68 7.32 9.24
C GLU A 76 -2.42 8.83 9.30
N PHE A 77 -1.23 9.26 9.71
CA PHE A 77 -0.92 10.69 9.93
C PHE A 77 0.14 11.25 8.97
N ASN A 78 0.77 10.40 8.16
CA ASN A 78 1.78 10.75 7.19
C ASN A 78 1.76 9.74 6.02
N ASN A 79 2.13 10.18 4.83
CA ASN A 79 2.02 9.44 3.57
C ASN A 79 3.29 9.64 2.75
N GLU A 80 3.86 8.55 2.23
CA GLU A 80 5.07 8.52 1.38
C GLU A 80 6.11 9.62 1.71
N PRO A 81 6.62 9.69 2.95
CA PRO A 81 7.50 10.78 3.37
C PRO A 81 8.85 10.77 2.65
N ASP A 82 9.13 9.76 1.83
CA ASP A 82 10.25 9.64 0.93
C ASP A 82 10.00 10.24 -0.47
N ARG A 83 8.85 10.91 -0.69
CA ARG A 83 8.54 11.64 -1.93
C ARG A 83 8.51 13.15 -1.75
N ASP A 84 9.13 13.86 -2.69
CA ASP A 84 9.18 15.33 -2.76
C ASP A 84 7.81 16.00 -2.64
N ALA A 85 6.77 15.41 -3.23
CA ALA A 85 5.41 15.95 -3.21
C ALA A 85 4.80 16.08 -1.81
N GLU A 86 5.30 15.31 -0.84
CA GLU A 86 4.80 15.28 0.54
C GLU A 86 5.54 16.30 1.43
N TRP A 87 6.49 17.05 0.87
CA TRP A 87 7.31 18.03 1.59
C TRP A 87 6.91 19.48 1.29
N LYS A 88 6.86 20.30 2.33
CA LYS A 88 6.79 21.76 2.24
C LYS A 88 8.05 22.24 1.53
N GLY A 89 7.88 22.83 0.36
CA GLY A 89 8.98 23.22 -0.52
C GLY A 89 9.25 22.24 -1.66
N GLY A 90 8.57 21.09 -1.70
CA GLY A 90 8.57 20.19 -2.85
C GLY A 90 9.87 19.42 -3.07
N TRP A 91 10.62 19.12 -2.00
CA TRP A 91 11.81 18.27 -2.08
C TRP A 91 12.11 17.58 -0.74
N VAL A 92 12.58 16.34 -0.78
CA VAL A 92 13.03 15.58 0.40
C VAL A 92 14.46 15.99 0.76
N PRO A 93 14.73 16.49 1.98
CA PRO A 93 16.08 16.82 2.41
C PRO A 93 16.95 15.59 2.61
N ALA A 94 18.27 15.78 2.56
CA ALA A 94 19.25 14.70 2.70
C ALA A 94 19.10 13.94 4.04
N ASN A 95 18.71 14.64 5.11
CA ASN A 95 18.38 14.08 6.43
C ASN A 95 16.87 13.83 6.61
N GLY A 96 16.12 13.68 5.50
CA GLY A 96 14.65 13.61 5.53
C GLY A 96 14.11 12.47 6.37
N ILE A 97 14.77 11.31 6.35
CA ILE A 97 14.37 10.17 7.19
C ILE A 97 14.48 10.50 8.68
N ASP A 98 15.52 11.22 9.11
CA ASP A 98 15.70 11.56 10.53
C ASP A 98 14.65 12.56 11.00
N ILE A 99 14.31 13.55 10.16
CA ILE A 99 13.23 14.51 10.42
C ILE A 99 11.89 13.78 10.54
N VAL A 100 11.58 12.91 9.58
CA VAL A 100 10.33 12.15 9.55
C VAL A 100 10.20 11.24 10.76
N VAL A 101 11.29 10.60 11.19
CA VAL A 101 11.30 9.74 12.37
C VAL A 101 11.06 10.56 13.65
N GLU A 102 11.66 11.74 13.79
CA GLU A 102 11.40 12.62 14.93
C GLU A 102 9.94 13.06 15.03
N ASP A 103 9.36 13.45 13.90
CA ASP A 103 7.95 13.86 13.85
C ASP A 103 7.01 12.67 14.05
N ALA A 104 7.33 11.51 13.46
CA ALA A 104 6.55 10.29 13.62
C ALA A 104 6.55 9.78 15.06
N ILE A 105 7.67 9.81 15.77
CA ILE A 105 7.73 9.45 17.20
C ILE A 105 6.76 10.31 18.01
N ALA A 106 6.77 11.63 17.79
CA ALA A 106 5.89 12.55 18.50
C ALA A 106 4.40 12.33 18.16
N ASP A 107 4.08 12.15 16.87
CA ASP A 107 2.70 11.94 16.42
C ASP A 107 2.16 10.56 16.86
N MET A 108 2.99 9.52 16.85
CA MET A 108 2.63 8.19 17.34
C MET A 108 2.33 8.22 18.84
N ASP A 109 3.20 8.82 19.65
CA ASP A 109 2.98 8.97 21.09
C ASP A 109 1.68 9.74 21.40
N ALA A 110 1.45 10.83 20.65
CA ALA A 110 0.25 11.64 20.79
C ALA A 110 -1.05 10.88 20.47
N ILE A 111 -1.04 10.04 19.43
CA ILE A 111 -2.20 9.20 19.05
C ILE A 111 -2.40 8.07 20.07
N LEU A 112 -1.32 7.40 20.48
CA LEU A 112 -1.37 6.31 21.47
C LEU A 112 -1.93 6.78 22.81
N THR A 113 -1.47 7.93 23.31
CA THR A 113 -1.95 8.54 24.56
C THR A 113 -3.44 8.87 24.52
N ARG A 114 -4.00 9.07 23.32
CA ARG A 114 -5.43 9.34 23.11
C ARG A 114 -6.26 8.08 22.92
N GLY A 115 -5.65 6.89 22.91
CA GLY A 115 -6.32 5.61 22.69
C GLY A 115 -6.50 5.23 21.22
N GLY A 116 -5.82 5.93 20.31
CA GLY A 116 -5.71 5.53 18.91
C GLY A 116 -4.56 4.55 18.66
N MET A 117 -4.52 3.98 17.46
CA MET A 117 -3.52 3.04 16.95
C MET A 117 -2.86 3.66 15.72
N PRO A 118 -1.69 4.28 15.87
CA PRO A 118 -1.03 4.94 14.76
C PRO A 118 -0.36 3.93 13.83
N GLY A 119 -0.49 4.18 12.53
CA GLY A 119 0.29 3.51 11.51
C GLY A 119 1.67 4.14 11.37
N ILE A 120 2.73 3.34 11.40
CA ILE A 120 4.06 3.78 10.99
C ILE A 120 3.95 4.24 9.53
N PRO A 121 4.45 5.45 9.16
CA PRO A 121 4.21 6.02 7.85
C PRO A 121 4.54 5.06 6.71
N SER A 122 3.63 4.95 5.73
CA SER A 122 3.88 4.20 4.52
C SER A 122 4.92 4.92 3.68
N VAL A 123 5.92 4.19 3.21
CA VAL A 123 6.90 4.69 2.24
C VAL A 123 6.46 4.31 0.82
N SER A 124 6.97 5.03 -0.18
CA SER A 124 6.66 4.72 -1.59
C SER A 124 7.08 3.30 -1.97
N CYS A 125 6.37 2.64 -2.91
CA CYS A 125 6.72 1.27 -3.28
C CYS A 125 8.14 1.20 -3.86
N GLY A 126 8.94 0.25 -3.37
CA GLY A 126 10.36 0.12 -3.72
C GLY A 126 11.31 0.93 -2.83
N SER A 127 10.78 1.73 -1.91
CA SER A 127 11.62 2.50 -0.98
C SER A 127 12.37 1.60 -0.01
N LYS A 128 13.60 2.01 0.32
CA LYS A 128 14.46 1.31 1.28
C LYS A 128 14.46 1.95 2.66
N TRP A 129 13.81 3.11 2.83
CA TRP A 129 13.71 3.80 4.12
C TRP A 129 13.25 2.84 5.21
N ASP A 130 13.97 2.84 6.33
CA ASP A 130 13.74 1.96 7.47
C ASP A 130 13.33 2.79 8.69
N LEU A 131 12.05 3.15 8.72
CA LEU A 131 11.49 3.98 9.79
C LEU A 131 11.51 3.24 11.14
N ILE A 132 11.22 1.94 11.17
CA ILE A 132 11.26 1.14 12.41
C ILE A 132 12.68 1.07 12.98
N GLY A 133 13.67 0.75 12.14
CA GLY A 133 15.06 0.74 12.56
C GLY A 133 15.48 2.09 13.14
N LYS A 134 15.11 3.19 12.48
CA LYS A 134 15.42 4.55 12.94
C LYS A 134 14.70 4.96 14.22
N ILE A 135 13.44 4.55 14.42
CA ILE A 135 12.70 4.76 15.67
C ILE A 135 13.43 4.07 16.83
N ILE A 136 13.89 2.84 16.62
CA ILE A 136 14.63 2.06 17.63
C ILE A 136 16.01 2.68 17.90
N GLU A 137 16.74 3.12 16.86
CA GLU A 137 18.02 3.82 17.00
C GLU A 137 17.89 5.09 17.86
N LYS A 138 16.76 5.80 17.79
CA LYS A 138 16.45 6.94 18.65
C LYS A 138 15.99 6.56 20.07
N GLY A 139 15.93 5.28 20.40
CA GLY A 139 15.59 4.80 21.75
C GLY A 139 14.10 4.59 22.00
N HIS A 140 13.25 4.67 20.98
CA HIS A 140 11.78 4.61 21.11
C HIS A 140 11.18 3.25 20.74
N ARG A 141 11.87 2.16 21.10
CA ARG A 141 11.35 0.79 20.89
C ARG A 141 10.05 0.54 21.65
N ASP A 142 9.90 1.18 22.81
CA ASP A 142 8.72 1.11 23.67
C ASP A 142 7.42 1.50 22.94
N LEU A 143 7.46 2.53 22.08
CA LEU A 143 6.30 2.89 21.24
C LEU A 143 5.84 1.74 20.35
N LEU A 144 6.77 0.92 19.86
CA LEU A 144 6.50 -0.19 18.97
C LEU A 144 5.94 -1.42 19.69
N GLU A 145 6.01 -1.45 21.02
CA GLU A 145 5.35 -2.46 21.87
C GLU A 145 3.86 -2.13 22.12
N GLY A 146 3.44 -0.89 21.84
CA GLY A 146 2.04 -0.49 21.84
C GLY A 146 1.22 -1.03 20.65
N PRO A 147 -0.09 -0.70 20.59
CA PRO A 147 -0.96 -1.08 19.47
C PRO A 147 -0.66 -0.24 18.21
N VAL A 148 0.51 -0.44 17.61
CA VAL A 148 0.93 0.16 16.35
C VAL A 148 0.81 -0.84 15.21
N TRP A 149 0.81 -0.34 13.98
CA TRP A 149 0.77 -1.17 12.76
C TRP A 149 1.65 -0.57 11.68
N GLN A 150 2.09 -1.39 10.73
CA GLN A 150 2.88 -0.96 9.59
C GLN A 150 1.93 -0.59 8.44
N ALA A 151 1.87 0.70 8.08
CA ALA A 151 1.21 1.10 6.84
C ALA A 151 2.13 0.78 5.65
N ILE A 152 1.55 0.27 4.56
CA ILE A 152 2.30 -0.02 3.33
C ILE A 152 1.55 0.47 2.10
N HIS A 153 2.29 0.91 1.11
CA HIS A 153 1.79 1.09 -0.25
C HIS A 153 2.22 -0.12 -1.09
N ASN A 154 1.25 -0.87 -1.59
CA ASN A 154 1.44 -2.19 -2.17
C ASN A 154 0.85 -2.28 -3.59
N TYR A 155 1.19 -1.30 -4.44
CA TYR A 155 0.76 -1.32 -5.85
C TYR A 155 1.58 -2.32 -6.63
N SER A 156 0.89 -3.19 -7.36
CA SER A 156 1.50 -4.26 -8.15
C SER A 156 2.25 -3.75 -9.38
N ARG A 157 2.03 -2.50 -9.80
CA ARG A 157 2.82 -1.84 -10.84
C ARG A 157 2.88 -2.66 -12.12
N ASN A 158 1.74 -3.09 -12.63
CA ASN A 158 1.55 -3.98 -13.78
C ASN A 158 2.29 -5.35 -13.78
N ARG A 159 2.88 -5.77 -12.65
CA ARG A 159 3.59 -7.05 -12.49
C ARG A 159 2.70 -8.13 -11.87
N PRO A 160 2.99 -9.43 -12.08
CA PRO A 160 2.21 -10.51 -11.48
C PRO A 160 2.37 -10.54 -9.94
N LEU A 161 1.45 -11.24 -9.28
CA LEU A 161 1.38 -11.29 -7.80
C LEU A 161 2.59 -11.95 -7.15
N ASP A 162 3.29 -12.83 -7.86
CA ASP A 162 4.49 -13.54 -7.41
C ASP A 162 5.80 -12.84 -7.80
N TYR A 163 5.74 -11.66 -8.44
CA TYR A 163 6.94 -10.88 -8.71
C TYR A 163 7.71 -10.56 -7.40
N PRO A 164 9.04 -10.70 -7.35
CA PRO A 164 9.97 -10.91 -8.46
C PRO A 164 10.29 -12.36 -8.81
N TYR A 165 9.55 -13.34 -8.26
CA TYR A 165 9.83 -14.77 -8.44
C TYR A 165 9.21 -15.39 -9.69
N ASP A 166 8.47 -14.61 -10.47
CA ASP A 166 7.83 -15.09 -11.69
C ASP A 166 8.86 -15.50 -12.77
N LEU A 167 8.48 -16.42 -13.66
CA LEU A 167 9.35 -16.91 -14.73
C LEU A 167 9.83 -15.79 -15.68
N GLY A 168 9.04 -14.70 -15.79
CA GLY A 168 9.42 -13.55 -16.59
C GLY A 168 10.62 -12.82 -16.05
N ASN A 169 10.61 -12.52 -14.75
CA ASN A 169 11.74 -11.87 -14.12
C ASN A 169 12.90 -12.84 -13.91
N GLN A 170 12.66 -14.09 -13.50
CA GLN A 170 13.75 -15.02 -13.15
C GLN A 170 14.49 -15.58 -14.36
N GLU A 171 13.76 -15.94 -15.42
CA GLU A 171 14.32 -16.70 -16.55
C GLU A 171 14.20 -15.97 -17.89
N GLY A 172 13.56 -14.80 -17.92
CA GLY A 172 13.23 -14.12 -19.17
C GLY A 172 12.25 -14.89 -20.04
N ALA A 173 11.39 -15.71 -19.42
CA ALA A 173 10.49 -16.62 -20.12
C ALA A 173 9.60 -15.87 -21.13
N ALA A 174 9.62 -16.30 -22.39
CA ALA A 174 8.90 -15.64 -23.47
C ALA A 174 7.38 -15.78 -23.34
N TYR A 175 6.65 -14.73 -23.70
CA TYR A 175 5.22 -14.82 -23.97
C TYR A 175 4.96 -15.58 -25.28
N THR A 176 3.82 -16.27 -25.31
CA THR A 176 3.35 -16.95 -26.52
C THR A 176 2.60 -16.00 -27.44
N GLN A 177 2.54 -16.31 -28.74
CA GLN A 177 1.73 -15.57 -29.70
C GLN A 177 0.24 -15.54 -29.31
N ARG A 178 -0.26 -16.63 -28.70
CA ARG A 178 -1.63 -16.72 -28.20
C ARG A 178 -1.87 -15.69 -27.11
N PHE A 179 -1.05 -15.66 -26.06
CA PHE A 179 -1.20 -14.71 -24.97
C PHE A 179 -1.14 -13.26 -25.46
N TYR A 180 -0.17 -12.96 -26.33
CA TYR A 180 -0.02 -11.63 -26.93
C TYR A 180 -1.27 -11.16 -27.67
N ARG A 181 -1.86 -12.02 -28.51
CA ARG A 181 -3.07 -11.70 -29.28
C ARG A 181 -4.30 -11.60 -28.41
N THR A 182 -4.47 -12.51 -27.44
CA THR A 182 -5.59 -12.46 -26.51
C THR A 182 -5.68 -11.10 -25.84
N LEU A 183 -4.57 -10.58 -25.31
CA LEU A 183 -4.57 -9.26 -24.68
C LEU A 183 -4.88 -8.10 -25.66
N LEU A 184 -4.41 -8.16 -26.90
CA LEU A 184 -4.77 -7.16 -27.93
C LEU A 184 -6.26 -7.17 -28.27
N GLU A 185 -6.89 -8.34 -28.19
CA GLU A 185 -8.30 -8.54 -28.56
C GLU A 185 -9.26 -8.27 -27.39
N GLU A 186 -8.76 -8.10 -26.15
CA GLU A 186 -9.59 -7.85 -24.96
C GLU A 186 -10.38 -6.54 -25.06
N GLN A 187 -9.77 -5.47 -25.59
CA GLN A 187 -10.37 -4.13 -25.59
C GLN A 187 -10.05 -3.36 -26.88
N PRO A 188 -11.04 -3.03 -27.74
CA PRO A 188 -10.81 -2.45 -29.06
C PRO A 188 -10.03 -1.13 -29.12
N ASN A 189 -10.02 -0.35 -28.03
CA ASN A 189 -9.38 0.98 -27.97
C ASN A 189 -8.26 1.05 -26.92
N PHE A 190 -7.73 -0.10 -26.49
CA PHE A 190 -6.66 -0.17 -25.51
C PHE A 190 -5.59 -1.13 -25.99
N ASP A 191 -4.36 -0.61 -26.17
CA ASP A 191 -3.21 -1.43 -26.52
C ASP A 191 -2.40 -1.76 -25.26
N PRO A 192 -2.52 -2.97 -24.69
CA PRO A 192 -1.76 -3.36 -23.51
C PRO A 192 -0.26 -3.43 -23.78
N TRP A 193 0.15 -3.49 -25.04
CA TRP A 193 1.54 -3.56 -25.43
C TRP A 193 2.11 -2.21 -25.84
N HIS A 194 1.31 -1.13 -25.89
CA HIS A 194 1.75 0.21 -26.25
C HIS A 194 2.61 0.24 -27.53
N GLY A 195 2.17 -0.46 -28.57
CA GLY A 195 2.80 -0.55 -29.88
C GLY A 195 3.97 -1.54 -29.97
N ARG A 196 4.38 -2.16 -28.87
CA ARG A 196 5.51 -3.10 -28.84
C ARG A 196 5.11 -4.45 -29.43
N SER A 197 5.91 -4.93 -30.38
CA SER A 197 5.76 -6.27 -30.94
C SER A 197 6.12 -7.38 -29.92
N LEU A 198 5.59 -8.58 -30.13
CA LEU A 198 5.93 -9.75 -29.33
C LEU A 198 7.45 -10.03 -29.30
N SER A 199 8.14 -9.82 -30.42
CA SER A 199 9.59 -9.98 -30.51
C SER A 199 10.33 -9.00 -29.62
N GLU A 200 9.92 -7.73 -29.59
CA GLU A 200 10.54 -6.71 -28.74
C GLU A 200 10.30 -7.01 -27.26
N ILE A 201 9.08 -7.38 -26.88
CA ILE A 201 8.74 -7.76 -25.50
C ILE A 201 9.56 -8.95 -25.04
N ASN A 202 9.62 -10.01 -25.86
CA ASN A 202 10.37 -11.21 -25.52
C ASN A 202 11.89 -10.96 -25.51
N GLN A 203 12.38 -10.01 -26.32
CA GLN A 203 13.77 -9.57 -26.25
C GLN A 203 14.06 -8.86 -24.93
N MET A 204 13.23 -7.90 -24.53
CA MET A 204 13.35 -7.21 -23.22
C MET A 204 13.29 -8.19 -22.05
N ARG A 205 12.40 -9.20 -22.10
CA ARG A 205 12.31 -10.21 -21.04
C ARG A 205 13.61 -11.00 -20.89
N ARG A 206 14.27 -11.37 -21.99
CA ARG A 206 15.57 -12.04 -21.96
C ARG A 206 16.70 -11.13 -21.49
N ASP A 207 16.77 -9.91 -22.04
CA ASP A 207 17.88 -8.98 -21.77
C ASP A 207 17.87 -8.45 -20.33
N PHE A 208 16.67 -8.33 -19.75
CA PHE A 208 16.44 -7.83 -18.39
C PHE A 208 15.89 -8.91 -17.46
N ALA A 209 16.20 -10.19 -17.73
CA ALA A 209 16.02 -11.23 -16.73
C ALA A 209 16.94 -10.95 -15.53
N ASN A 210 16.47 -11.27 -14.34
CA ASN A 210 17.17 -11.07 -13.08
C ASN A 210 17.13 -12.35 -12.22
N PRO A 211 17.88 -13.41 -12.60
CA PRO A 211 17.88 -14.68 -11.89
C PRO A 211 18.35 -14.51 -10.44
N GLY A 212 17.61 -15.11 -9.51
CA GLY A 212 17.90 -15.06 -8.07
C GLY A 212 17.40 -13.80 -7.37
N ALA A 213 16.76 -12.87 -8.09
CA ALA A 213 16.16 -11.69 -7.47
C ALA A 213 15.10 -12.09 -6.44
N THR A 214 15.12 -11.41 -5.30
CA THR A 214 14.18 -11.60 -4.19
C THR A 214 13.47 -10.30 -3.85
N ILE A 215 12.42 -10.40 -3.02
CA ILE A 215 11.75 -9.22 -2.45
C ILE A 215 12.68 -8.32 -1.60
N GLN A 216 13.86 -8.81 -1.22
CA GLN A 216 14.85 -7.98 -0.51
C GLN A 216 15.63 -7.08 -1.48
N ASP A 217 15.71 -7.48 -2.75
CA ASP A 217 16.37 -6.74 -3.83
C ASP A 217 15.42 -5.73 -4.47
N ASP A 218 14.16 -6.13 -4.65
CA ASP A 218 13.06 -5.31 -5.16
C ASP A 218 11.84 -5.38 -4.21
N THR A 219 11.68 -4.33 -3.42
CA THR A 219 10.64 -4.23 -2.36
C THR A 219 9.32 -3.65 -2.89
N ALA A 220 9.18 -3.54 -4.22
CA ALA A 220 7.95 -3.07 -4.85
C ALA A 220 7.00 -4.24 -5.16
N CYS A 221 5.78 -3.88 -5.60
CA CYS A 221 4.74 -4.81 -6.04
C CYS A 221 4.11 -5.60 -4.88
N TRP A 222 3.17 -6.48 -5.23
CA TRP A 222 2.23 -7.11 -4.30
C TRP A 222 2.86 -7.79 -3.08
N LEU A 223 4.06 -8.37 -3.19
CA LEU A 223 4.73 -9.06 -2.08
C LEU A 223 5.45 -8.11 -1.12
N ALA A 224 5.32 -6.78 -1.25
CA ALA A 224 5.99 -5.84 -0.36
C ALA A 224 5.67 -6.09 1.12
N TYR A 225 4.46 -6.59 1.45
CA TYR A 225 4.11 -6.94 2.83
C TYR A 225 5.05 -7.99 3.44
N GLU A 226 5.58 -8.93 2.65
CA GLU A 226 6.54 -9.93 3.12
C GLU A 226 7.87 -9.29 3.48
N PHE A 227 8.32 -8.33 2.66
CA PHE A 227 9.53 -7.55 2.92
C PHE A 227 9.40 -6.79 4.24
N PHE A 228 8.30 -6.05 4.42
CA PHE A 228 8.03 -5.32 5.65
C PHE A 228 7.91 -6.26 6.85
N ASN A 229 7.23 -7.41 6.72
CA ASN A 229 7.14 -8.38 7.81
C ASN A 229 8.51 -8.95 8.20
N ALA A 230 9.35 -9.32 7.23
CA ALA A 230 10.70 -9.81 7.48
C ALA A 230 11.56 -8.75 8.19
N ARG A 231 11.44 -7.47 7.78
CA ARG A 231 12.09 -6.33 8.43
C ARG A 231 11.57 -6.15 9.86
N ASN A 232 10.26 -6.13 10.07
CA ASN A 232 9.65 -6.01 11.39
C ASN A 232 10.16 -7.09 12.35
N ARG A 233 10.20 -8.34 11.90
CA ARG A 233 10.73 -9.47 12.68
C ARG A 233 12.22 -9.31 12.98
N ARG A 234 13.02 -8.76 12.06
CA ARG A 234 14.45 -8.50 12.29
C ARG A 234 14.68 -7.47 13.40
N HIS A 235 13.91 -6.39 13.41
CA HIS A 235 14.07 -5.32 14.42
C HIS A 235 13.40 -5.65 15.76
N LEU A 236 12.19 -6.20 15.71
CA LEU A 236 11.32 -6.36 16.87
C LEU A 236 11.34 -7.77 17.45
N GLY A 237 11.81 -8.77 16.69
CA GLY A 237 11.70 -10.19 17.05
C GLY A 237 10.30 -10.77 16.87
N ARG A 238 9.34 -9.97 16.38
CA ARG A 238 7.94 -10.37 16.15
C ARG A 238 7.34 -9.64 14.96
N SER A 239 6.23 -10.16 14.47
CA SER A 239 5.39 -9.46 13.49
C SER A 239 4.50 -8.42 14.20
N ILE A 240 4.21 -7.32 13.51
CA ILE A 240 3.14 -6.37 13.84
C ILE A 240 2.08 -6.44 12.74
N PRO A 241 0.83 -6.01 13.00
CA PRO A 241 -0.17 -5.90 11.95
C PRO A 241 0.36 -5.05 10.80
N ILE A 242 0.15 -5.51 9.56
CA ILE A 242 0.47 -4.77 8.34
C ILE A 242 -0.85 -4.51 7.64
N LEU A 243 -1.15 -3.24 7.39
CA LEU A 243 -2.35 -2.85 6.67
C LEU A 243 -1.93 -2.01 5.48
N SER A 244 -2.40 -2.38 4.29
CA SER A 244 -2.12 -1.58 3.13
C SER A 244 -3.09 -0.41 3.05
N THR A 245 -2.55 0.80 3.01
CA THR A 245 -3.32 2.03 2.89
C THR A 245 -3.46 2.48 1.45
N GLU A 246 -2.74 1.86 0.53
CA GLU A 246 -2.84 2.04 -0.92
C GLU A 246 -2.33 0.77 -1.60
N ASN A 247 -3.11 0.13 -2.47
CA ASN A 247 -2.73 -1.16 -3.07
C ASN A 247 -3.48 -1.48 -4.36
N GLY A 248 -3.10 -2.62 -4.93
CA GLY A 248 -3.82 -3.24 -6.03
C GLY A 248 -3.25 -2.87 -7.39
N TYR A 249 -4.04 -3.18 -8.41
CA TYR A 249 -3.72 -2.90 -9.80
C TYR A 249 -4.40 -1.60 -10.23
N ARG A 250 -3.77 -0.85 -11.13
CA ARG A 250 -4.38 0.33 -11.74
C ARG A 250 -4.54 0.09 -13.24
N VAL A 251 -5.76 0.27 -13.76
CA VAL A 251 -6.03 0.13 -15.20
C VAL A 251 -5.16 1.13 -15.97
N GLY A 252 -4.52 0.66 -17.05
CA GLY A 252 -3.59 1.45 -17.87
C GLY A 252 -2.17 1.56 -17.33
N GLU A 253 -1.89 1.04 -16.14
CA GLU A 253 -0.54 1.07 -15.57
C GLU A 253 0.44 0.23 -16.42
N ASN A 254 1.59 0.81 -16.79
CA ASN A 254 2.60 0.23 -17.67
C ASN A 254 4.01 0.63 -17.21
N THR A 255 4.29 0.42 -15.92
CA THR A 255 5.57 0.82 -15.33
C THR A 255 6.74 -0.07 -15.71
N ASP A 256 6.49 -1.34 -16.05
CA ASP A 256 7.50 -2.28 -16.52
C ASP A 256 7.13 -2.78 -17.92
N PRO A 257 7.92 -2.44 -18.95
CA PRO A 257 7.60 -2.75 -20.34
C PRO A 257 7.68 -4.25 -20.69
N ARG A 258 8.23 -5.08 -19.79
CA ARG A 258 8.29 -6.53 -19.93
C ARG A 258 6.95 -7.22 -19.65
N TYR A 259 6.00 -6.49 -19.08
CA TYR A 259 4.65 -6.95 -18.73
C TYR A 259 3.63 -6.13 -19.51
N PRO A 260 2.44 -6.70 -19.81
CA PRO A 260 1.37 -5.92 -20.41
C PRO A 260 0.97 -4.77 -19.49
N ALA A 261 0.49 -3.68 -20.09
CA ALA A 261 -0.24 -2.69 -19.33
C ALA A 261 -1.51 -3.34 -18.75
N THR A 262 -1.89 -2.93 -17.55
CA THR A 262 -3.05 -3.51 -16.86
C THR A 262 -4.34 -3.21 -17.62
N THR A 263 -4.90 -4.20 -18.31
CA THR A 263 -6.24 -4.12 -18.91
C THR A 263 -7.32 -4.17 -17.82
N PRO A 264 -8.59 -3.78 -18.09
CA PRO A 264 -9.69 -3.98 -17.16
C PRO A 264 -9.85 -5.45 -16.71
N ASP A 265 -9.65 -6.40 -17.62
CA ASP A 265 -9.77 -7.83 -17.33
C ASP A 265 -8.60 -8.33 -16.48
N LEU A 266 -7.38 -7.89 -16.78
CA LEU A 266 -6.21 -8.16 -15.93
C LEU A 266 -6.39 -7.55 -14.54
N HIS A 267 -6.87 -6.30 -14.46
CA HIS A 267 -7.17 -5.64 -13.19
C HIS A 267 -8.15 -6.49 -12.36
N MET A 268 -9.27 -6.89 -12.94
CA MET A 268 -10.27 -7.73 -12.27
C MET A 268 -9.66 -9.07 -11.83
N ALA A 269 -9.01 -9.79 -12.75
CA ALA A 269 -8.48 -11.13 -12.50
C ALA A 269 -7.39 -11.12 -11.42
N GLN A 270 -6.46 -10.16 -11.48
CA GLN A 270 -5.36 -10.08 -10.53
C GLN A 270 -5.81 -9.55 -9.17
N THR A 271 -6.75 -8.60 -9.12
CA THR A 271 -7.32 -8.12 -7.85
C THR A 271 -8.10 -9.23 -7.15
N LEU A 272 -8.93 -9.97 -7.89
CA LEU A 272 -9.65 -11.11 -7.33
C LEU A 272 -8.69 -12.18 -6.80
N GLU A 273 -7.62 -12.47 -7.55
CA GLU A 273 -6.63 -13.45 -7.12
C GLU A 273 -5.85 -12.97 -5.88
N ALA A 274 -5.51 -11.68 -5.78
CA ALA A 274 -4.91 -11.10 -4.57
C ALA A 274 -5.83 -11.27 -3.35
N CYS A 275 -7.14 -11.01 -3.50
CA CYS A 275 -8.12 -11.26 -2.44
C CYS A 275 -8.15 -12.74 -2.04
N ARG A 276 -8.12 -13.66 -3.01
CA ARG A 276 -8.10 -15.10 -2.73
C ARG A 276 -6.84 -15.53 -1.97
N VAL A 277 -5.69 -14.96 -2.30
CA VAL A 277 -4.43 -15.19 -1.56
C VAL A 277 -4.59 -14.76 -0.10
N MET A 278 -5.08 -13.53 0.14
CA MET A 278 -5.29 -13.01 1.50
C MET A 278 -6.34 -13.79 2.30
N MET A 279 -7.34 -14.37 1.62
CA MET A 279 -8.36 -15.21 2.24
C MET A 279 -7.94 -16.68 2.40
N GLY A 280 -6.77 -17.07 1.91
CA GLY A 280 -6.29 -18.47 1.97
C GLY A 280 -7.08 -19.42 1.07
N VAL A 281 -7.72 -18.91 0.01
CA VAL A 281 -8.54 -19.69 -0.94
C VAL A 281 -7.98 -19.69 -2.37
N SER A 282 -6.80 -19.10 -2.59
CA SER A 282 -6.12 -19.19 -3.89
C SER A 282 -5.74 -20.64 -4.18
N GLN A 283 -5.93 -21.05 -5.43
CA GLN A 283 -5.43 -22.33 -5.96
C GLN A 283 -4.11 -22.18 -6.72
N ARG A 284 -3.64 -20.93 -6.91
CA ARG A 284 -2.50 -20.59 -7.76
C ARG A 284 -1.27 -20.18 -6.94
N PHE A 285 -1.49 -19.55 -5.79
CA PHE A 285 -0.44 -19.03 -4.93
C PHE A 285 -0.67 -19.54 -3.49
N ASN A 286 0.40 -19.56 -2.71
CA ASN A 286 0.33 -19.88 -1.30
C ASN A 286 -0.50 -18.82 -0.55
N PRO A 287 -1.23 -19.20 0.52
CA PRO A 287 -1.84 -18.24 1.43
C PRO A 287 -0.80 -17.25 2.00
N ALA A 288 -1.21 -15.99 2.18
CA ALA A 288 -0.41 -14.94 2.81
C ALA A 288 -0.35 -15.06 4.34
#